data_AF-A0A533N8B5-F1
#
_entry.id   AF-A0A533N8B5-F1
#
_cell.length_a   1.000
_cell.length_b   1.000
_cell.length_c   1.000
_cell.angle_alpha   90.00
_cell.angle_beta   90.00
_cell.angle_gamma   90.00
#
_symmetry.space_group_name_H-M   'P 1'
#
loop_
_entity.id
_entity.type
_entity.pdbx_description
1 polymer ?
#
loop_
_entity_poly.entity_id
_entity_poly.type
_entity_poly.pdbx_seq_one_letter_code
_entity_poly.pdbx_strand_id
1 'polypeptide(L)'
;LADELGQKVDYISIDSRRSLLTSDILLDSPFIKNRYMVLDKVPFECGVINRSLIDLGIGRALIRFNVAPRQYWELRNRVERGLMGERTAHLFRLQDGIYVLERI
;
A
#
# COMPACT_ATOMS: atom_id res chain seq x y z
N LEU A 1 18.32 8.99 -11.70
CA LEU A 1 17.23 9.04 -10.70
C LEU A 1 17.76 9.47 -9.34
N ALA A 2 18.80 8.83 -8.79
CA ALA A 2 19.42 9.28 -7.53
C ALA A 2 19.94 10.73 -7.59
N ASP A 3 20.57 11.13 -8.70
CA ASP A 3 21.15 12.48 -8.85
C ASP A 3 20.12 13.62 -8.92
N GLU A 4 18.89 13.34 -9.35
CA GLU A 4 17.81 14.35 -9.43
C GLU A 4 17.02 14.49 -8.13
N LEU A 5 17.06 13.47 -7.27
CA LEU A 5 16.34 13.44 -6.00
C LEU A 5 17.25 13.68 -4.78
N GLY A 6 18.57 13.70 -4.97
CA GLY A 6 19.56 13.92 -3.91
C GLY A 6 19.60 12.82 -2.84
N GLN A 7 18.90 11.71 -3.05
CA GLN A 7 18.71 10.64 -2.07
C GLN A 7 18.76 9.28 -2.76
N LYS A 8 19.27 8.26 -2.04
CA LYS A 8 19.23 6.87 -2.52
C LYS A 8 17.79 6.39 -2.47
N VAL A 9 17.24 6.15 -3.65
CA VAL A 9 15.87 5.67 -3.85
C VAL A 9 15.89 4.43 -4.71
N ASP A 10 15.07 3.46 -4.33
CA ASP A 10 14.81 2.30 -5.17
C ASP A 10 13.52 2.51 -5.95
N TYR A 11 13.53 2.09 -7.21
CA TYR A 11 12.38 2.19 -8.10
C TYR A 11 11.69 0.84 -8.22
N ILE A 12 10.37 0.84 -8.02
CA ILE A 12 9.54 -0.36 -8.05
C ILE A 12 8.43 -0.17 -9.08
N SER A 13 8.38 -1.03 -10.10
CA SER A 13 7.24 -1.11 -11.01
C SER A 13 6.22 -2.09 -10.45
N ILE A 14 5.01 -1.62 -10.15
CA ILE A 14 3.92 -2.46 -9.58
C ILE A 14 3.07 -3.06 -10.69
N ASP A 15 2.70 -2.24 -11.67
CA ASP A 15 2.00 -2.67 -12.87
C ASP A 15 2.23 -1.67 -14.00
N SER A 16 1.55 -1.87 -15.14
CA SER A 16 1.67 -0.99 -16.31
C SER A 16 1.24 0.46 -16.08
N ARG A 17 0.62 0.78 -14.93
CA ARG A 17 0.09 2.12 -14.62
C ARG A 17 0.71 2.74 -13.38
N ARG A 18 1.40 1.98 -12.54
CA ARG A 18 1.90 2.44 -11.24
C ARG A 18 3.35 2.04 -11.04
N SER A 19 4.16 3.06 -10.77
CA SER A 19 5.50 2.94 -10.21
C SER A 19 5.56 3.59 -8.84
N LEU A 20 6.42 3.08 -7.99
CA LEU A 20 6.76 3.63 -6.68
C LEU A 20 8.24 3.94 -6.61
N LEU A 21 8.56 4.92 -5.78
CA LEU A 21 9.89 5.13 -5.23
C LEU A 21 9.84 4.76 -3.75
N THR A 22 10.87 4.08 -3.26
CA THR A 22 11.01 3.76 -1.83
C THR A 22 12.35 4.27 -1.31
N SER A 23 12.36 4.65 -0.04
CA SER A 23 13.53 5.15 0.68
C SER A 23 13.33 4.95 2.18
N ASP A 24 14.42 4.86 2.93
CA ASP A 24 14.40 4.79 4.40
C ASP A 24 14.13 6.17 5.02
N ILE A 25 14.15 7.23 4.21
CA ILE A 25 13.88 8.61 4.63
C ILE A 25 12.71 9.19 3.83
N LEU A 26 12.07 10.22 4.40
CA LEU A 26 10.97 10.91 3.74
C LEU A 26 11.48 11.63 2.49
N LEU A 27 10.96 11.22 1.33
CA LEU A 27 11.25 11.88 0.06
C LEU A 27 10.42 13.15 -0.08
N ASP A 28 11.07 14.30 0.10
CA ASP A 28 10.45 15.60 -0.13
C ASP A 28 10.89 16.17 -1.48
N SER A 29 10.04 15.98 -2.49
CA SER A 29 10.29 16.47 -3.85
C SER A 29 8.99 16.93 -4.50
N PRO A 30 9.01 18.05 -5.25
CA PRO A 30 7.84 18.54 -5.98
C PRO A 30 7.39 17.59 -7.10
N PHE A 31 8.22 16.63 -7.50
CA PHE A 31 7.90 15.64 -8.52
C PHE A 31 7.10 14.44 -7.97
N ILE A 32 6.96 14.32 -6.65
CA ILE A 32 6.26 13.21 -5.99
C ILE A 32 4.82 13.61 -5.68
N LYS A 33 3.86 12.99 -6.37
CA LYS A 33 2.42 13.29 -6.24
C LYS A 33 1.81 12.85 -4.90
N ASN A 34 2.22 11.68 -4.40
CA ASN A 34 1.70 11.10 -3.17
C ASN A 34 2.86 10.50 -2.39
N ARG A 35 2.87 10.72 -1.08
CA ARG A 35 3.82 10.11 -0.16
C ARG A 35 3.08 9.13 0.72
N TYR A 36 3.78 8.08 1.11
CA TYR A 36 3.21 7.00 1.90
C TYR A 36 4.21 6.56 2.95
N MET A 37 3.71 6.25 4.15
CA MET A 37 4.47 5.59 5.19
C MET A 37 4.07 4.11 5.22
N VAL A 38 5.06 3.22 5.21
CA VAL A 38 4.83 1.78 5.38
C VAL A 38 4.50 1.52 6.86
N LEU A 39 3.34 0.93 7.11
CA LEU A 39 2.89 0.55 8.45
C LEU A 39 3.19 -0.91 8.75
N ASP A 40 3.02 -1.78 7.75
CA ASP A 40 3.21 -3.22 7.90
C ASP A 40 3.46 -3.91 6.54
N LYS A 41 3.99 -5.12 6.59
CA LYS A 41 4.17 -6.02 5.45
C LYS A 41 3.68 -7.42 5.81
N VAL A 42 2.68 -7.91 5.08
CA VAL A 42 2.04 -9.20 5.32
C VAL A 42 1.97 -10.07 4.07
N PRO A 43 1.87 -11.40 4.19
CA PRO A 43 1.55 -12.28 3.06
C PRO A 43 0.23 -11.91 2.36
N PHE A 44 0.10 -12.28 1.08
CA PHE A 44 -1.16 -12.08 0.35
C PHE A 44 -2.22 -13.12 0.74
N GLU A 45 -2.77 -12.95 1.94
CA GLU A 45 -3.84 -13.78 2.48
C GLU A 45 -4.87 -12.88 3.16
N CYS A 46 -6.14 -12.98 2.75
CA CYS A 46 -7.19 -12.05 3.21
C CYS A 46 -7.33 -11.99 4.74
N GLY A 47 -7.19 -13.13 5.44
CA GLY A 47 -7.30 -13.18 6.90
C GLY A 47 -6.16 -12.46 7.60
N VAL A 48 -4.93 -12.59 7.07
CA VAL A 48 -3.75 -11.92 7.63
C VAL A 48 -3.79 -10.42 7.35
N ILE A 49 -4.17 -10.02 6.14
CA ILE A 49 -4.36 -8.61 5.78
C ILE A 49 -5.42 -7.98 6.69
N ASN A 50 -6.57 -8.63 6.84
CA ASN A 50 -7.64 -8.12 7.69
C ASN A 50 -7.20 -7.94 9.15
N ARG A 51 -6.47 -8.90 9.71
CA ARG A 51 -5.93 -8.80 11.07
C ARG A 51 -4.98 -7.61 11.21
N SER A 52 -4.02 -7.47 10.30
CA SER A 52 -3.09 -6.32 10.28
C SER A 52 -3.83 -4.98 10.22
N LEU A 53 -4.88 -4.88 9.40
CA LEU A 53 -5.72 -3.67 9.33
C LEU A 53 -6.48 -3.38 10.63
N ILE A 54 -6.99 -4.40 11.32
CA ILE A 54 -7.66 -4.26 12.62
C ILE A 54 -6.64 -3.77 13.68
N ASP A 55 -5.48 -4.42 13.76
CA ASP A 55 -4.44 -4.10 14.73
C ASP A 55 -3.89 -2.67 14.54
N LEU A 56 -3.86 -2.18 13.29
CA LEU A 56 -3.47 -0.82 12.92
C LEU A 56 -4.60 0.23 13.10
N GLY A 57 -5.81 -0.18 13.49
CA GLY A 57 -6.96 0.71 13.65
C GLY A 57 -7.45 1.33 12.34
N ILE A 58 -7.40 0.57 11.24
CA ILE A 58 -7.85 1.01 9.91
C ILE A 58 -9.36 0.80 9.78
N GLY A 59 -10.04 1.80 9.19
CA GLY A 59 -11.47 1.73 8.85
C GLY A 59 -11.75 1.38 7.39
N ARG A 60 -10.80 1.68 6.50
CA ARG A 60 -10.96 1.55 5.06
C ARG A 60 -9.65 1.13 4.38
N ALA A 61 -9.73 0.23 3.42
CA ALA A 61 -8.60 -0.24 2.62
C ALA A 61 -8.79 0.08 1.13
N LEU A 62 -7.80 0.74 0.54
CA LEU A 62 -7.73 1.01 -0.89
C LEU A 62 -6.78 0.03 -1.56
N ILE A 63 -7.33 -0.88 -2.35
CA ILE A 63 -6.55 -1.86 -3.12
C ILE A 63 -5.85 -1.15 -4.29
N ARG A 64 -4.52 -1.12 -4.27
CA ARG A 64 -3.66 -0.46 -5.26
C ARG A 64 -2.82 -1.46 -6.05
N PHE A 65 -3.45 -2.55 -6.48
CA PHE A 65 -2.89 -3.54 -7.41
C PHE A 65 -4.00 -4.09 -8.29
N ASN A 66 -3.63 -4.75 -9.39
CA ASN A 66 -4.59 -5.31 -10.33
C ASN A 66 -5.36 -6.48 -9.71
N VAL A 67 -6.69 -6.39 -9.76
CA VAL A 67 -7.62 -7.43 -9.35
C VAL A 67 -8.65 -7.57 -10.46
N ALA A 68 -8.99 -8.81 -10.83
CA ALA A 68 -10.03 -9.05 -11.82
C ALA A 68 -11.35 -8.43 -11.33
N PRO A 69 -12.12 -7.73 -12.18
CA PRO A 69 -13.34 -7.02 -11.74
C PRO A 69 -14.33 -7.90 -10.98
N ARG A 70 -14.46 -9.17 -11.36
CA ARG A 70 -15.33 -10.17 -10.70
C ARG A 70 -14.91 -10.51 -9.27
N GLN A 71 -13.61 -10.41 -8.97
CA GLN A 71 -13.03 -10.76 -7.67
C GLN A 71 -12.87 -9.54 -6.75
N TYR A 72 -12.95 -8.33 -7.31
CA TYR A 72 -12.66 -7.10 -6.56
C TYR A 72 -13.55 -6.94 -5.34
N TRP A 73 -14.87 -7.08 -5.51
CA TRP A 73 -15.83 -6.93 -4.42
C TRP A 73 -15.68 -8.02 -3.36
N GLU A 74 -15.43 -9.26 -3.77
CA GLU A 74 -15.19 -10.36 -2.82
C GLU A 74 -13.93 -10.13 -1.99
N LEU A 75 -12.81 -9.79 -2.65
CA LEU A 75 -11.55 -9.48 -1.98
C LEU A 75 -11.72 -8.31 -1.01
N ARG A 76 -12.34 -7.22 -1.47
CA ARG A 76 -12.57 -6.03 -0.64
C ARG A 76 -13.42 -6.35 0.59
N ASN A 77 -14.54 -7.05 0.42
CA ASN A 77 -15.42 -7.42 1.52
C ASN A 77 -14.76 -8.33 2.55
N ARG A 78 -13.82 -9.18 2.12
CA ARG A 78 -13.04 -10.04 3.03
C ARG A 78 -11.97 -9.27 3.78
N VAL A 79 -11.27 -8.37 3.09
CA VAL A 79 -10.21 -7.53 3.66
C VAL A 79 -10.77 -6.50 4.64
N GLU A 80 -11.89 -5.85 4.31
CA GLU A 80 -12.52 -4.80 5.12
C GLU A 80 -13.50 -5.35 6.19
N ARG A 81 -13.63 -6.66 6.34
CA ARG A 81 -14.59 -7.26 7.28
C ARG A 81 -14.28 -6.87 8.73
N GLY A 82 -15.23 -6.23 9.40
CA GLY A 82 -15.10 -5.90 10.82
C GLY A 82 -14.14 -4.76 11.14
N LEU A 83 -13.69 -4.00 10.12
CA LEU A 83 -12.94 -2.76 10.36
C LEU A 83 -13.84 -1.71 11.01
N MET A 84 -13.34 -1.06 12.06
CA MET A 84 -14.07 -0.04 12.83
C MET A 84 -13.28 1.26 13.02
N GLY A 85 -12.07 1.35 12.46
CA GLY A 85 -11.24 2.55 12.57
C GLY A 85 -11.72 3.71 11.70
N GLU A 86 -10.98 4.81 11.73
CA GLU A 86 -11.26 6.01 10.90
C GLU A 86 -10.18 6.23 9.83
N ARG A 87 -9.03 5.59 9.99
CA ARG A 87 -7.88 5.72 9.11
C ARG A 87 -8.07 4.93 7.81
N THR A 88 -7.38 5.37 6.76
CA THR A 88 -7.43 4.71 5.45
C THR A 88 -6.05 4.14 5.09
N ALA A 89 -5.99 2.83 4.89
CA ALA A 89 -4.80 2.17 4.37
C ALA A 89 -4.84 2.04 2.85
N HIS A 90 -3.69 2.10 2.22
CA HIS A 90 -3.44 1.76 0.83
C HIS A 90 -2.68 0.44 0.78
N LEU A 91 -3.24 -0.54 0.08
CA LEU A 91 -2.64 -1.87 -0.05
C LEU A 91 -1.93 -1.99 -1.39
N PHE A 92 -0.61 -2.13 -1.35
CA PHE A 92 0.19 -2.41 -2.55
C PHE A 92 0.66 -3.86 -2.52
N ARG A 93 0.55 -4.55 -3.66
CA ARG A 93 1.08 -5.90 -3.83
C ARG A 93 2.42 -5.83 -4.53
N LEU A 94 3.46 -6.28 -3.85
CA LEU A 94 4.80 -6.49 -4.41
C LEU A 94 5.09 -7.99 -4.49
N GLN A 95 6.27 -8.35 -5.00
CA GLN A 95 6.64 -9.76 -5.22
C GLN A 95 6.63 -10.59 -3.92
N ASP A 96 6.94 -9.96 -2.80
CA ASP A 96 7.16 -10.58 -1.51
C ASP A 96 6.02 -10.36 -0.49
N GLY A 97 4.91 -9.73 -0.90
CA GLY A 97 3.74 -9.59 -0.04
C GLY A 97 2.83 -8.40 -0.35
N ILE A 98 1.94 -8.13 0.59
CA ILE A 98 1.13 -6.92 0.68
C ILE A 98 1.78 -5.96 1.65
N TYR A 99 2.01 -4.75 1.18
CA TYR A 99 2.42 -3.64 2.00
C TYR A 99 1.18 -2.85 2.38
N VAL A 100 1.03 -2.60 3.68
CA VAL A 100 0.00 -1.73 4.25
C VAL A 100 0.61 -0.36 4.45
N LEU A 101 0.11 0.65 3.73
CA LEU A 101 0.65 2.00 3.79
C LEU A 101 -0.42 3.01 4.15
N GLU A 102 -0.02 4.09 4.80
CA GLU A 102 -0.87 5.27 4.99
C GLU A 102 -0.30 6.45 4.21
N ARG A 103 -1.18 7.27 3.64
CA ARG A 103 -0.77 8.47 2.91
C ARG A 103 -0.40 9.57 3.90
N ILE A 104 0.75 10.21 3.67
CA ILE A 104 1.27 11.35 4.43
C ILE A 104 1.45 12.59 3.55
#